data_AF-A0AAW2MK09-F1
#
_entry.id   AF-A0AAW2MK09-F1
#
_cell.length_a   1.000
_cell.length_b   1.000
_cell.length_c   1.000
_cell.angle_alpha   90.00
_cell.angle_beta   90.00
_cell.angle_gamma   90.00
#
_symmetry.space_group_name_H-M   'P 1'
#
loop_
_entity.id
_entity.type
_entity.pdbx_description
1 polymer ?
#
loop_
_entity_poly.entity_id
_entity_poly.type
_entity_poly.pdbx_seq_one_letter_code
_entity_poly.pdbx_strand_id
1 'polypeptide(L)'
;MYVQQFAEVQVEKFSPLIKWVESEFGFKPVVYTSFFGGKQEEGLVKAVENLLKKTDDCELAAIDAIAAAAHSLIIAIGMFRGRLNIEQAIELIRLEEDLQVDRWGLVEGGHDVDIADLRVQISSAAVFLGLSRKH
;
A
#
# COMPACT_ATOMS: atom_id res chain seq x y z
N MET A 1 -23.56 -13.34 0.42
CA MET A 1 -23.45 -12.86 1.81
C MET A 1 -22.00 -12.67 2.24
N TYR A 2 -21.12 -13.68 2.19
CA TYR A 2 -19.71 -13.54 2.59
C TYR A 2 -18.87 -12.61 1.69
N VAL A 3 -18.94 -12.77 0.36
CA VAL A 3 -18.23 -11.88 -0.59
C VAL A 3 -18.61 -10.41 -0.40
N GLN A 4 -19.85 -10.15 0.05
CA GLN A 4 -20.35 -8.80 0.28
C GLN A 4 -19.76 -8.19 1.56
N GLN A 5 -19.62 -9.00 2.62
CA GLN A 5 -18.93 -8.61 3.86
C GLN A 5 -17.45 -8.27 3.60
N PHE A 6 -16.78 -9.04 2.74
CA PHE A 6 -15.39 -8.80 2.37
C PHE A 6 -15.21 -7.46 1.62
N ALA A 7 -16.08 -7.20 0.64
CA ALA A 7 -16.07 -5.95 -0.10
C ALA A 7 -16.36 -4.74 0.81
N GLU A 8 -17.24 -4.88 1.79
CA GLU A 8 -17.52 -3.84 2.78
C GLU A 8 -16.28 -3.49 3.61
N VAL A 9 -15.54 -4.50 4.09
CA VAL A 9 -14.31 -4.29 4.86
C VAL A 9 -13.20 -3.67 3.99
N GLN A 10 -13.04 -4.11 2.75
CA GLN A 10 -12.10 -3.48 1.80
C GLN A 10 -12.42 -1.99 1.63
N VAL A 11 -13.69 -1.65 1.40
CA VAL A 11 -14.13 -0.26 1.28
C VAL A 11 -13.86 0.51 2.56
N GLU A 12 -14.20 -0.04 3.73
CA GLU A 12 -13.97 0.60 5.03
C GLU A 12 -12.49 0.93 5.25
N LYS A 13 -11.60 -0.05 5.02
CA LYS A 13 -10.17 0.06 5.32
C LYS A 13 -9.40 0.89 4.30
N PHE A 14 -9.72 0.76 3.00
CA PHE A 14 -9.02 1.51 1.94
C PHE A 14 -9.60 2.90 1.68
N SER A 15 -10.87 3.17 1.98
CA SER A 15 -11.47 4.49 1.72
C SER A 15 -10.69 5.67 2.32
N PRO A 16 -10.17 5.59 3.56
CA PRO A 16 -9.33 6.65 4.12
C PRO A 16 -8.05 6.93 3.31
N LEU A 17 -7.43 5.89 2.75
CA LEU A 17 -6.24 6.04 1.91
C LEU A 17 -6.60 6.64 0.55
N ILE A 18 -7.68 6.16 -0.08
CA ILE A 18 -8.16 6.68 -1.37
C ILE A 18 -8.56 8.16 -1.26
N LYS A 19 -9.27 8.55 -0.20
CA LYS A 19 -9.62 9.96 0.08
C LYS A 19 -8.38 10.81 0.33
N TRP A 20 -7.36 10.26 0.99
CA TRP A 20 -6.10 10.96 1.18
C TRP A 20 -5.38 11.18 -0.14
N VAL A 21 -5.32 10.19 -1.03
CA VAL A 21 -4.75 10.35 -2.38
C VAL A 21 -5.49 11.45 -3.17
N GLU A 22 -6.83 11.45 -3.11
CA GLU A 22 -7.64 12.50 -3.72
C GLU A 22 -7.30 13.89 -3.17
N SER A 23 -7.14 14.02 -1.84
CA SER A 23 -6.75 15.28 -1.20
C SER A 23 -5.31 15.71 -1.51
N GLU A 24 -4.38 14.77 -1.63
CA GLU A 24 -2.94 15.04 -1.83
C GLU A 24 -2.65 15.41 -3.29
N PHE A 25 -3.29 14.72 -4.24
CA PHE A 25 -3.01 14.87 -5.67
C PHE A 25 -4.10 15.60 -6.46
N GLY A 26 -5.27 15.84 -5.85
CA GLY A 26 -6.42 16.45 -6.51
C GLY A 26 -7.20 15.51 -7.43
N PHE A 27 -6.81 14.23 -7.51
CA PHE A 27 -7.42 13.23 -8.37
C PHE A 27 -7.78 11.99 -7.57
N LYS A 28 -9.05 11.57 -7.67
CA LYS A 28 -9.52 10.35 -7.01
C LYS A 28 -9.13 9.12 -7.82
N PRO A 29 -8.42 8.14 -7.23
CA PRO A 29 -8.19 6.85 -7.89
C PRO A 29 -9.51 6.15 -8.24
N VAL A 30 -9.56 5.61 -9.45
CA VAL A 30 -10.65 4.74 -9.89
C VAL A 30 -10.46 3.37 -9.23
N VAL A 31 -11.50 2.90 -8.53
CA VAL A 31 -11.55 1.57 -7.93
C VAL A 31 -12.35 0.65 -8.84
N TYR A 32 -11.79 -0.50 -9.17
CA TYR A 32 -12.43 -1.51 -10.01
C TYR A 32 -12.95 -2.66 -9.15
N THR A 33 -14.15 -3.16 -9.46
CA THR A 33 -14.80 -4.27 -8.76
C THR A 33 -14.87 -5.55 -9.62
N SER A 34 -14.21 -5.55 -10.76
CA SER A 34 -14.17 -6.66 -11.70
C SER A 34 -12.73 -6.96 -12.11
N PHE A 35 -12.48 -8.18 -12.59
CA PHE A 35 -11.18 -8.56 -13.16
C PHE A 35 -10.76 -7.67 -14.33
N PHE A 36 -11.74 -7.13 -15.08
CA PHE A 36 -11.49 -6.15 -16.11
C PHE A 36 -11.28 -4.78 -15.47
N GLY A 37 -10.01 -4.40 -15.33
CA GLY A 37 -9.61 -3.06 -14.95
C GLY A 37 -9.65 -2.08 -16.12
N GLY A 38 -9.24 -0.86 -15.83
CA GLY A 38 -9.10 0.21 -16.82
C GLY A 38 -7.87 1.07 -16.53
N LYS A 39 -7.87 2.27 -17.13
CA LYS A 39 -6.83 3.27 -16.89
C LYS A 39 -7.26 4.23 -15.80
N GLN A 40 -6.31 4.62 -14.96
CA GLN A 40 -6.45 5.77 -14.08
C GLN A 40 -6.48 7.06 -14.91
N GLU A 41 -7.03 8.12 -14.33
CA GLU A 41 -7.02 9.44 -14.97
C GLU A 41 -5.58 9.90 -15.25
N GLU A 42 -5.33 10.47 -16.43
CA GLU A 42 -3.99 10.96 -16.78
C GLU A 42 -3.45 11.99 -15.79
N GLY A 43 -4.34 12.80 -15.18
CA GLY A 43 -4.00 13.76 -14.14
C GLY A 43 -3.35 13.09 -12.93
N LEU A 44 -3.96 12.01 -12.43
CA LEU A 44 -3.42 11.23 -11.31
C LEU A 44 -2.06 10.62 -11.67
N VAL A 45 -1.94 10.01 -12.86
CA VAL A 45 -0.69 9.39 -13.32
C VAL A 45 0.44 10.42 -13.38
N LYS A 46 0.19 11.58 -14.01
CA LYS A 46 1.18 12.67 -14.10
C LYS A 46 1.51 13.26 -12.72
N ALA A 47 0.53 13.37 -11.82
CA ALA A 47 0.76 13.89 -10.47
C ALA A 47 1.68 12.97 -9.66
N VAL A 48 1.45 11.65 -9.72
CA VAL A 48 2.32 10.65 -9.09
C VAL A 48 3.70 10.62 -9.75
N GLU A 49 3.78 10.66 -11.09
CA GLU A 49 5.06 10.71 -11.80
C GLU A 49 5.88 11.95 -11.41
N ASN A 50 5.23 13.12 -11.28
CA ASN A 50 5.87 14.35 -10.85
C ASN A 50 6.34 14.30 -9.40
N LEU A 51 5.66 13.54 -8.52
CA LEU A 51 6.15 13.28 -7.17
C LEU A 51 7.44 12.45 -7.23
N LEU A 52 7.42 11.33 -7.96
CA LEU A 52 8.57 10.43 -8.08
C LEU A 52 9.78 11.10 -8.75
N LYS A 53 9.57 12.02 -9.70
CA LYS A 53 10.68 12.80 -10.31
C LYS A 53 11.36 13.78 -9.36
N LYS A 54 10.73 14.10 -8.22
CA LYS A 54 11.28 15.05 -7.23
C LYS A 54 12.02 14.35 -6.10
N THR A 55 11.94 13.02 -6.02
CA THR A 55 12.67 12.26 -5.01
C THR A 55 14.14 12.14 -5.42
N ASP A 56 15.02 12.05 -4.44
CA ASP A 56 16.39 11.62 -4.69
C ASP A 56 16.48 10.10 -4.94
N ASP A 57 17.69 9.61 -5.27
CA ASP A 57 17.91 8.20 -5.59
C ASP A 57 17.58 7.26 -4.40
N CYS A 58 17.87 7.69 -3.17
CA CYS A 58 17.60 6.89 -1.98
C CYS A 58 16.10 6.85 -1.67
N GLU A 59 15.43 8.00 -1.77
CA GLU A 59 13.99 8.10 -1.62
C GLU A 59 13.25 7.26 -2.66
N LEU A 60 13.67 7.32 -3.93
CA LEU A 60 13.08 6.53 -5.01
C LEU A 60 13.30 5.04 -4.79
N ALA A 61 14.51 4.63 -4.39
CA ALA A 61 14.82 3.24 -4.07
C ALA A 61 13.97 2.72 -2.89
N ALA A 62 13.74 3.53 -1.87
CA ALA A 62 12.87 3.16 -0.75
C ALA A 62 11.41 3.00 -1.20
N ILE A 63 10.89 3.92 -2.02
CA ILE A 63 9.53 3.84 -2.57
C ILE A 63 9.38 2.57 -3.41
N ASP A 64 10.36 2.27 -4.28
CA ASP A 64 10.36 1.07 -5.13
C ASP A 64 10.34 -0.22 -4.28
N ALA A 65 11.22 -0.32 -3.28
CA ALA A 65 11.26 -1.46 -2.38
C ALA A 65 9.93 -1.67 -1.62
N ILE A 66 9.34 -0.59 -1.09
CA ILE A 66 8.05 -0.67 -0.40
C ILE A 66 6.94 -1.05 -1.39
N ALA A 67 6.91 -0.45 -2.58
CA ALA A 67 5.88 -0.72 -3.59
C ALA A 67 5.95 -2.17 -4.09
N ALA A 68 7.15 -2.72 -4.24
CA ALA A 68 7.38 -4.11 -4.63
C ALA A 68 6.86 -5.08 -3.55
N ALA A 69 7.19 -4.84 -2.28
CA ALA A 69 6.73 -5.68 -1.16
C ALA A 69 5.22 -5.54 -0.88
N ALA A 70 4.68 -4.32 -1.01
CA ALA A 70 3.27 -4.03 -0.77
C ALA A 70 2.36 -4.35 -1.97
N HIS A 71 2.94 -4.58 -3.15
CA HIS A 71 2.24 -4.61 -4.43
C HIS A 71 1.33 -3.39 -4.67
N SER A 72 1.70 -2.24 -4.09
CA SER A 72 0.86 -1.05 -4.06
C SER A 72 1.68 0.24 -3.97
N LEU A 73 1.69 1.00 -5.06
CA LEU A 73 2.37 2.28 -5.12
C LEU A 73 1.74 3.32 -4.19
N ILE A 74 0.41 3.31 -4.01
CA ILE A 74 -0.27 4.27 -3.12
C ILE A 74 0.04 4.00 -1.63
N ILE A 75 0.27 2.75 -1.24
CA ILE A 75 0.72 2.41 0.12
C ILE A 75 2.16 2.89 0.30
N ALA A 76 3.05 2.65 -0.67
CA ALA A 76 4.43 3.12 -0.64
C ALA A 76 4.53 4.65 -0.53
N ILE A 77 3.76 5.37 -1.35
CA ILE A 77 3.67 6.84 -1.29
C ILE A 77 3.07 7.30 0.05
N GLY A 78 2.06 6.58 0.57
CA GLY A 78 1.49 6.84 1.89
C GLY A 78 2.54 6.74 3.01
N MET A 79 3.40 5.72 2.97
CA MET A 79 4.52 5.60 3.92
C MET A 79 5.57 6.70 3.70
N PHE A 80 5.94 6.96 2.45
CA PHE A 80 6.92 7.98 2.08
C PHE A 80 6.54 9.39 2.57
N ARG A 81 5.24 9.72 2.49
CA ARG A 81 4.67 10.99 2.98
C ARG A 81 4.34 10.99 4.48
N GLY A 82 4.60 9.90 5.20
CA GLY A 82 4.30 9.76 6.62
C GLY A 82 2.82 9.64 6.94
N ARG A 83 1.97 9.35 5.95
CA ARG A 83 0.53 9.11 6.11
C ARG A 83 0.26 7.74 6.73
N LEU A 84 1.07 6.74 6.42
CA LEU A 84 1.00 5.38 6.95
C LEU A 84 2.28 5.07 7.72
N ASN A 85 2.14 4.49 8.91
CA ASN A 85 3.25 3.80 9.57
C ASN A 85 3.35 2.34 9.08
N ILE A 86 4.39 1.63 9.53
CA ILE A 86 4.67 0.24 9.11
C ILE A 86 3.49 -0.67 9.41
N GLU A 87 2.94 -0.60 10.61
CA GLU A 87 1.84 -1.43 11.09
C GLU A 87 0.56 -1.20 10.28
N GLN A 88 0.22 0.06 10.01
CA GLN A 88 -0.92 0.41 9.17
C GLN A 88 -0.73 -0.05 7.72
N ALA A 89 0.49 0.04 7.19
CA ALA A 89 0.79 -0.45 5.85
C ALA A 89 0.63 -1.97 5.76
N ILE A 90 1.21 -2.72 6.71
CA ILE A 90 1.10 -4.19 6.77
C ILE A 90 -0.36 -4.62 6.91
N GLU A 91 -1.15 -3.97 7.77
CA GLU A 91 -2.59 -4.25 7.92
C GLU A 91 -3.34 -4.07 6.60
N LEU A 92 -3.05 -3.01 5.83
CA LEU A 92 -3.69 -2.78 4.53
C LEU A 92 -3.23 -3.77 3.46
N ILE A 93 -1.94 -4.11 3.42
CA ILE A 93 -1.38 -5.07 2.45
C ILE A 93 -2.00 -6.45 2.67
N ARG A 94 -2.14 -6.86 3.94
CA ARG A 94 -2.59 -8.20 4.31
C ARG A 94 -4.09 -8.33 4.55
N LEU A 95 -4.85 -7.24 4.44
CA LEU A 95 -6.27 -7.19 4.81
C LEU A 95 -7.06 -8.39 4.31
N GLU A 96 -6.87 -8.75 3.04
CA GLU A 96 -7.57 -9.85 2.41
C GLU A 96 -7.18 -11.21 2.99
N GLU A 97 -5.88 -11.45 3.11
CA GLU A 97 -5.33 -12.71 3.62
C GLU A 97 -5.70 -12.91 5.09
N ASP A 98 -5.60 -11.87 5.91
CA ASP A 98 -5.93 -11.94 7.33
C ASP A 98 -7.44 -12.23 7.54
N LEU A 99 -8.33 -11.65 6.72
CA LEU A 99 -9.76 -12.00 6.73
C LEU A 99 -10.03 -13.45 6.32
N GLN A 100 -9.19 -14.02 5.46
CA GLN A 100 -9.29 -15.42 5.05
C GLN A 100 -8.76 -16.34 6.16
N VAL A 101 -7.65 -15.99 6.80
CA VAL A 101 -7.08 -16.70 7.95
C VAL A 101 -8.07 -16.73 9.13
N ASP A 102 -8.70 -15.60 9.45
CA ASP A 102 -9.69 -15.52 10.53
C ASP A 102 -10.86 -16.50 10.33
N ARG A 103 -11.21 -16.77 9.07
CA ARG A 103 -12.34 -17.63 8.72
C ARG A 103 -11.95 -19.09 8.50
N TRP A 104 -10.81 -19.34 7.87
CA TRP A 104 -10.42 -20.68 7.42
C TRP A 104 -9.24 -21.28 8.18
N GLY A 105 -8.68 -20.52 9.13
CA GLY A 105 -7.56 -20.93 9.95
C GLY A 105 -6.22 -20.56 9.34
N LEU A 106 -5.22 -20.48 10.21
CA LEU A 106 -3.83 -20.24 9.85
C LEU A 106 -3.22 -21.51 9.21
N VAL A 107 -2.38 -21.32 8.20
CA VAL A 107 -1.52 -22.36 7.65
C VAL A 107 -0.10 -22.10 8.14
N GLU A 108 0.35 -22.90 9.12
CA GLU A 108 1.71 -22.81 9.68
C GLU A 108 2.78 -23.08 8.61
N GLY A 109 3.87 -22.32 8.65
CA GLY A 109 4.96 -22.36 7.67
C GLY A 109 4.67 -21.65 6.34
N GLY A 110 3.43 -21.22 6.11
CA GLY A 110 3.04 -20.37 4.99
C GLY A 110 2.80 -18.95 5.47
N HIS A 111 1.64 -18.72 6.07
CA HIS A 111 1.20 -17.36 6.44
C HIS A 111 2.11 -16.67 7.46
N ASP A 112 2.65 -17.40 8.43
CA ASP A 112 3.54 -16.85 9.46
C ASP A 112 4.90 -16.41 8.90
N VAL A 113 5.45 -17.20 7.96
CA VAL A 113 6.68 -16.85 7.24
C VAL A 113 6.45 -15.66 6.31
N ASP A 114 5.33 -15.63 5.59
CA ASP A 114 4.97 -14.52 4.70
C ASP A 114 4.79 -13.21 5.46
N ILE A 115 4.14 -13.24 6.64
CA ILE A 115 4.05 -12.09 7.55
C ILE A 115 5.42 -11.61 7.98
N ALA A 116 6.30 -12.53 8.38
CA ALA A 116 7.63 -12.20 8.87
C ALA A 116 8.48 -11.56 7.76
N ASP A 117 8.47 -12.13 6.55
CA ASP A 117 9.20 -11.59 5.40
C ASP A 117 8.66 -10.22 5.00
N LEU A 118 7.34 -10.07 4.85
CA LEU A 118 6.72 -8.77 4.55
C LEU A 118 7.14 -7.70 5.58
N ARG A 119 7.12 -8.06 6.87
CA ARG A 119 7.51 -7.13 7.94
C ARG A 119 8.98 -6.73 7.83
N VAL A 120 9.88 -7.64 7.46
CA VAL A 120 11.29 -7.34 7.19
C VAL A 120 11.44 -6.40 5.99
N GLN A 121 10.80 -6.72 4.85
CA GLN A 121 10.89 -5.92 3.62
C GLN A 121 10.39 -4.48 3.86
N ILE A 122 9.20 -4.33 4.43
CA ILE A 122 8.60 -3.01 4.70
C ILE A 122 9.41 -2.23 5.75
N SER A 123 9.83 -2.87 6.84
CA SER A 123 10.55 -2.18 7.93
C SER A 123 11.94 -1.75 7.48
N SER A 124 12.65 -2.59 6.74
CA SER A 124 14.00 -2.28 6.25
C SER A 124 13.99 -1.07 5.31
N ALA A 125 13.06 -1.03 4.35
CA ALA A 125 12.89 0.10 3.44
C ALA A 125 12.44 1.38 4.16
N ALA A 126 11.55 1.28 5.15
CA ALA A 126 11.13 2.42 5.96
C ALA A 126 12.28 3.01 6.81
N VAL A 127 13.12 2.15 7.40
CA VAL A 127 14.32 2.57 8.14
C VAL A 127 15.32 3.23 7.20
N PHE A 128 15.56 2.64 6.03
CA PHE A 128 16.44 3.22 5.01
C PHE A 128 15.99 4.62 4.61
N LEU A 129 14.70 4.82 4.30
CA LEU A 129 14.12 6.13 4.01
C LEU A 129 14.29 7.13 5.17
N GLY A 130 14.08 6.68 6.41
CA GLY A 130 14.24 7.53 7.58
C GLY A 130 15.68 7.97 7.83
N LEU A 131 16.66 7.16 7.41
CA LEU A 131 18.08 7.46 7.52
C LEU A 131 18.58 8.30 6.35
N SER A 132 18.05 8.12 5.13
CA SER A 132 18.48 8.89 3.95
C SER A 132 18.12 10.37 4.05
N ARG A 133 17.02 10.72 4.72
CA ARG A 133 16.55 12.10 4.91
C ARG A 133 17.29 12.91 5.99
N LYS A 134 18.21 12.30 6.75
CA LYS A 134 18.91 12.96 7.87
C LYS A 134 20.21 13.67 7.48
N HIS A 135 20.40 13.93 6.18
CA HIS A 135 21.55 14.65 5.63
C HIS A 135 21.08 15.70 4.63
#